data_AF-A0A0D8Y8Y2-F1
#
_entry.id   AF-A0A0D8Y8Y2-F1
#
_cell.length_a   1.000
_cell.length_b   1.000
_cell.length_c   1.000
_cell.angle_alpha   90.00
_cell.angle_beta   90.00
_cell.angle_gamma   90.00
#
_symmetry.space_group_name_H-M   'P 1'
#
loop_
_entity.id
_entity.type
_entity.pdbx_description
1 polymer ?
#
loop_
_entity_poly.entity_id
_entity_poly.type
_entity_poly.pdbx_seq_one_letter_code
_entity_poly.pdbx_strand_id
1 'polypeptide(L)'
;MKYVVMFGTPALFAYLDGMRPPPPPICISRVSNYSLMWRHFDAGLYQFLKNQVYVPLMKLSLPPSLIIVRNLGTLAAVFGVVLAWHGFKTRYICWVS
;
A
#
# COMPACT_ATOMS: atom_id res chain seq x y z
N MET A 1 -12.44 -13.82 -9.99
CA MET A 1 -13.83 -13.31 -9.86
C MET A 1 -13.97 -12.31 -8.70
N LYS A 2 -13.73 -12.71 -7.44
CA LYS A 2 -13.93 -11.85 -6.26
C LYS A 2 -13.35 -10.43 -6.36
N TYR A 3 -12.08 -10.28 -6.74
CA TYR A 3 -11.42 -8.98 -6.85
C TYR A 3 -11.93 -8.12 -8.02
N VAL A 4 -12.36 -8.74 -9.11
CA VAL A 4 -12.94 -8.01 -10.26
C VAL A 4 -14.26 -7.35 -9.86
N VAL A 5 -15.08 -8.04 -9.06
CA VAL A 5 -16.33 -7.47 -8.53
C VAL A 5 -16.05 -6.39 -7.49
N MET A 6 -15.16 -6.67 -6.52
CA MET A 6 -14.84 -5.72 -5.44
C MET A 6 -14.21 -4.42 -5.94
N PHE A 7 -13.36 -4.46 -6.96
CA PHE A 7 -12.77 -3.24 -7.54
C PHE A 7 -13.60 -2.67 -8.70
N GLY A 8 -14.40 -3.50 -9.38
CA GLY A 8 -15.21 -3.09 -10.53
C GLY A 8 -16.46 -2.31 -10.13
N THR A 9 -17.16 -2.68 -9.04
CA THR A 9 -18.36 -1.95 -8.62
C THR A 9 -18.07 -0.52 -8.19
N PRO A 10 -17.05 -0.20 -7.36
CA PRO A 10 -16.74 1.18 -7.01
C PRO A 10 -16.19 1.96 -8.21
N ALA A 11 -15.45 1.30 -9.11
CA ALA A 11 -14.95 1.93 -10.33
C ALA A 11 -16.09 2.36 -11.27
N LEU A 12 -17.16 1.57 -11.36
CA LEU A 12 -18.36 1.92 -12.12
C LEU A 12 -19.04 3.17 -11.53
N PHE A 13 -19.24 3.22 -10.20
CA PHE A 13 -19.81 4.39 -9.54
C PHE A 13 -18.94 5.64 -9.73
N ALA A 14 -17.62 5.52 -9.56
CA ALA A 14 -16.68 6.62 -9.80
C ALA A 14 -16.77 7.13 -11.25
N TYR A 15 -16.94 6.23 -12.23
CA TYR A 15 -17.13 6.62 -13.62
C TYR A 15 -18.45 7.36 -13.84
N LEU A 16 -19.53 6.91 -13.20
CA LEU A 16 -20.83 7.61 -13.24
C LEU A 16 -20.76 9.01 -12.61
N ASP A 17 -19.96 9.18 -11.56
CA ASP A 17 -19.68 10.48 -10.92
C ASP A 17 -18.67 11.35 -11.71
N GLY A 18 -18.25 10.93 -12.91
CA GLY A 18 -17.31 11.65 -13.77
C GLY A 18 -15.85 11.60 -13.32
N MET A 19 -15.52 10.75 -12.35
CA MET A 19 -14.15 10.52 -11.89
C MET A 19 -13.46 9.44 -12.75
N ARG A 20 -12.12 9.48 -12.81
CA ARG A 20 -11.32 8.44 -13.47
C ARG A 20 -10.77 7.45 -12.43
N PRO A 21 -11.33 6.24 -12.31
CA PRO A 21 -10.83 5.26 -11.36
C PRO A 21 -9.42 4.77 -11.74
N PRO A 22 -8.60 4.34 -10.76
CA PRO A 22 -7.30 3.75 -11.02
C PRO A 22 -7.42 2.44 -11.83
N PRO A 23 -6.35 2.04 -12.55
CA PRO A 23 -6.36 0.81 -13.34
C PRO A 23 -6.58 -0.43 -12.46
N PRO A 24 -7.19 -1.50 -13.01
CA PRO A 24 -7.44 -2.72 -12.26
C PRO A 24 -6.13 -3.41 -11.82
N PRO A 25 -6.18 -4.21 -10.74
CA PRO A 25 -5.00 -4.90 -10.23
C PRO A 25 -4.44 -5.86 -11.27
N ILE A 26 -3.11 -5.90 -11.39
CA ILE A 26 -2.43 -6.84 -12.28
C ILE A 26 -2.46 -8.27 -11.71
N CYS A 27 -2.18 -9.26 -12.55
CA CYS A 27 -2.05 -10.64 -12.08
C CYS A 27 -0.81 -10.80 -11.19
N ILE A 28 -1.03 -10.85 -9.86
CA ILE A 28 0.00 -10.91 -8.82
C ILE A 28 0.90 -12.14 -8.97
N SER A 29 0.35 -13.28 -9.42
CA SER A 29 1.12 -14.52 -9.61
C SER A 29 2.18 -14.42 -10.70
N ARG A 30 2.12 -13.40 -11.57
CA ARG A 30 3.13 -13.14 -12.61
C ARG A 30 4.21 -12.16 -12.17
N VAL A 31 4.14 -11.63 -10.95
CA VAL A 31 5.05 -10.60 -10.44
C VAL A 31 5.99 -11.23 -9.41
N SER A 32 7.26 -11.40 -9.77
CA SER A 32 8.29 -11.94 -8.87
C SER A 32 8.92 -10.89 -7.95
N ASN A 33 8.85 -9.61 -8.33
CA ASN A 33 9.42 -8.53 -7.52
C ASN A 33 8.40 -8.02 -6.50
N TYR A 34 8.68 -8.23 -5.22
CA TYR A 34 7.80 -7.84 -4.11
C TYR A 34 7.50 -6.32 -4.08
N SER A 35 8.48 -5.49 -4.43
CA SER A 35 8.27 -4.04 -4.51
C SER A 35 7.32 -3.65 -5.65
N LEU A 36 7.32 -4.41 -6.76
CA LEU A 36 6.39 -4.21 -7.86
C LEU A 36 5.00 -4.74 -7.53
N MET A 37 4.94 -5.88 -6.82
CA MET A 37 3.72 -6.48 -6.32
C MET A 37 2.95 -5.49 -5.47
N TRP A 38 3.56 -4.90 -4.43
CA TRP A 38 2.87 -3.94 -3.54
C TRP A 38 2.37 -2.68 -4.24
N ARG A 39 3.01 -2.25 -5.33
CA ARG A 39 2.56 -1.08 -6.12
C ARG A 39 1.29 -1.34 -6.93
N HIS A 40 1.05 -2.59 -7.32
CA HIS A 40 -0.01 -2.94 -8.26
C HIS A 40 -1.03 -3.95 -7.70
N PHE A 41 -0.78 -4.49 -6.51
CA PHE A 41 -1.69 -5.36 -5.78
C PHE A 41 -2.99 -4.60 -5.45
N ASP A 42 -2.84 -3.39 -4.90
CA ASP A 42 -3.94 -2.46 -4.63
C ASP A 42 -3.42 -1.02 -4.77
N ALA A 43 -3.89 -0.34 -5.82
CA ALA A 43 -3.45 1.01 -6.12
C ALA A 43 -3.92 2.04 -5.07
N GLY A 44 -5.10 1.84 -4.49
CA GLY A 44 -5.67 2.74 -3.48
C GLY A 44 -4.89 2.66 -2.17
N LEU A 45 -4.64 1.43 -1.69
CA LEU A 45 -3.83 1.18 -0.51
C LEU A 45 -2.40 1.71 -0.70
N TYR A 46 -1.77 1.45 -1.85
CA TYR A 46 -0.45 1.95 -2.15
C TYR A 46 -0.38 3.48 -2.12
N GLN A 47 -1.34 4.18 -2.75
CA GLN A 47 -1.40 5.64 -2.75
C GLN A 47 -1.64 6.21 -1.35
N PHE A 48 -2.50 5.58 -0.56
CA PHE A 48 -2.73 5.96 0.83
C PHE A 48 -1.44 5.85 1.66
N LEU A 49 -0.80 4.69 1.67
CA LEU A 49 0.43 4.46 2.42
C LEU A 49 1.56 5.38 1.96
N LYS A 50 1.69 5.60 0.65
CA LYS A 50 2.69 6.51 0.09
C LYS A 50 2.47 7.96 0.55
N ASN A 51 1.27 8.48 0.38
CA ASN A 51 0.99 9.90 0.56
C ASN A 51 0.78 10.28 2.03
N GLN A 52 0.21 9.37 2.84
CA GLN A 52 -0.13 9.65 4.24
C GLN A 52 0.95 9.19 5.22
N VAL A 53 1.78 8.20 4.87
CA VAL A 53 2.78 7.62 5.80
C VAL A 53 4.19 7.84 5.29
N TYR A 54 4.52 7.30 4.11
CA TYR A 54 5.90 7.27 3.62
C TYR A 54 6.46 8.67 3.31
N VAL A 55 5.76 9.47 2.49
CA VAL A 55 6.23 10.81 2.08
C VAL A 55 6.36 11.77 3.28
N PRO A 56 5.38 11.86 4.21
CA PRO A 56 5.53 12.70 5.39
C PRO A 56 6.73 12.32 6.27
N LEU A 57 6.95 11.02 6.51
CA LEU A 57 8.09 10.56 7.32
C LEU A 57 9.45 10.79 6.63
N MET A 58 9.50 10.71 5.30
CA MET A 58 10.72 11.01 4.53
C MET A 58 11.05 12.50 4.47
N LYS A 59 10.04 13.37 4.57
CA LYS A 59 10.21 14.83 4.61
C LYS A 59 10.69 15.34 5.97
N LEU A 60 10.77 14.48 6.99
CA LEU A 60 11.26 14.88 8.30
C LEU A 60 12.74 15.25 8.21
N SER A 61 13.06 16.49 8.60
CA SER A 61 14.43 17.01 8.59
C SER A 61 15.21 16.40 9.76
N LEU A 62 15.91 15.29 9.49
CA LEU A 62 16.76 14.58 10.44
C LEU A 62 18.24 14.76 10.07
N PRO A 63 19.15 14.74 11.05
CA PRO A 63 20.58 14.76 10.78
C PRO A 63 21.00 13.55 9.92
N PRO A 64 22.03 13.68 9.06
CA PRO A 64 22.47 12.62 8.16
C PRO A 64 22.81 11.30 8.85
N SER A 65 23.26 11.36 10.10
CA SER A 65 23.55 10.18 10.94
C SER A 65 22.33 9.30 11.21
N LEU A 66 21.11 9.83 11.11
CA LEU A 66 19.86 9.11 11.38
C LEU A 66 19.14 8.66 10.10
N ILE A 67 19.74 8.79 8.91
CA ILE A 67 19.10 8.41 7.65
C ILE A 67 18.71 6.93 7.63
N ILE A 68 19.57 6.04 8.12
CA ILE A 68 19.27 4.60 8.17
C ILE A 68 18.09 4.34 9.12
N VAL A 69 18.10 4.97 10.29
CA VAL A 69 17.02 4.86 11.28
C VAL A 69 15.71 5.40 10.70
N ARG A 70 15.74 6.52 10.00
CA ARG A 70 14.59 7.07 9.28
C ARG A 70 14.06 6.07 8.26
N ASN A 71 14.92 5.51 7.42
CA ASN A 71 14.50 4.59 6.36
C ASN A 71 13.88 3.31 6.96
N LEU A 72 14.52 2.70 7.96
CA LEU A 72 13.98 1.53 8.66
C LEU A 72 12.68 1.86 9.40
N GLY A 73 12.64 3.00 10.09
CA GLY A 73 11.45 3.49 10.79
C GLY A 73 10.28 3.77 9.83
N THR A 74 10.55 4.34 8.66
CA THR A 74 9.51 4.55 7.63
C THR A 74 8.97 3.24 7.09
N LEU A 75 9.83 2.25 6.85
CA LEU A 75 9.44 0.93 6.39
C LEU A 75 8.56 0.23 7.44
N ALA A 76 9.01 0.23 8.70
CA ALA A 76 8.27 -0.31 9.83
C ALA A 76 6.93 0.39 10.03
N ALA A 77 6.87 1.72 9.89
CA ALA A 77 5.62 2.47 10.00
C ALA A 77 4.62 2.11 8.91
N VAL A 78 5.06 2.00 7.65
CA VAL A 78 4.19 1.63 6.52
C VAL A 78 3.59 0.24 6.73
N PHE A 79 4.41 -0.77 7.03
CA PHE A 79 3.92 -2.12 7.30
C PHE A 79 3.16 -2.24 8.63
N GLY A 80 3.51 -1.42 9.62
CA GLY A 80 2.80 -1.31 10.89
C GLY A 80 1.36 -0.83 10.72
N VAL A 81 1.12 0.15 9.85
CA VAL A 81 -0.25 0.61 9.52
C VAL A 81 -1.06 -0.51 8.84
N VAL A 82 -0.45 -1.25 7.93
CA VAL A 82 -1.09 -2.42 7.27
C VAL A 82 -1.44 -3.49 8.30
N LEU A 83 -0.52 -3.80 9.22
CA LEU A 83 -0.76 -4.77 10.28
C LEU A 83 -1.86 -4.30 11.24
N ALA A 84 -1.85 -3.03 11.63
CA ALA A 84 -2.88 -2.46 12.51
C ALA A 84 -4.26 -2.53 11.86
N TRP A 85 -4.36 -2.27 10.56
CA TRP A 85 -5.60 -2.38 9.79
C TRP A 85 -6.15 -3.82 9.73
N HIS A 86 -5.28 -4.81 9.51
CA HIS A 86 -5.68 -6.22 9.45
C HIS A 86 -5.83 -6.88 10.83
N GLY A 87 -5.23 -6.30 11.86
CA GLY A 87 -5.19 -6.79 13.24
C GLY A 87 -4.03 -7.76 13.52
N PHE A 88 -3.71 -7.93 14.80
CA PHE A 88 -2.53 -8.66 15.28
C PHE A 88 -2.74 -10.18 15.41
N LYS A 89 -3.38 -10.81 14.42
CA LYS A 89 -3.45 -12.28 14.38
C LYS A 89 -2.17 -12.84 13.75
N THR A 90 -1.69 -13.99 14.22
CA THR A 90 -0.45 -14.65 13.74
C THR A 90 -0.39 -14.79 12.22
N ARG A 91 -1.54 -15.03 11.57
CA ARG A 91 -1.66 -15.12 10.11
C ARG A 91 -1.33 -13.81 9.39
N TYR A 92 -1.73 -12.67 9.93
CA TYR A 92 -1.47 -11.36 9.33
C TYR A 92 -0.05 -10.88 9.64
N ILE A 93 0.47 -11.22 10.81
CA ILE A 93 1.87 -10.97 11.17
C ILE A 93 2.80 -11.71 10.20
N CYS A 94 2.63 -13.02 10.00
CA CYS A 94 3.46 -13.75 9.03
C CYS A 94 3.34 -13.25 7.58
N TRP A 95 2.21 -12.64 7.22
CA TRP A 95 2.01 -12.12 5.86
C TRP A 95 2.68 -10.76 5.62
N VAL A 96 2.79 -9.94 6.67
CA VAL A 96 3.39 -8.60 6.60
C VAL A 96 4.89 -8.59 6.87
N SER A 97 5.42 -9.65 7.50
CA SER A 97 6.84 -9.85 7.83
C SER A 97 7.74 -10.09 6.62
#